data_AF-A0A954L0L8-F1
#
_entry.id   AF-A0A954L0L8-F1
#
_cell.length_a   1.000
_cell.length_b   1.000
_cell.length_c   1.000
_cell.angle_alpha   90.00
_cell.angle_beta   90.00
_cell.angle_gamma   90.00
#
_symmetry.space_group_name_H-M   'P 1'
#
loop_
_entity.id
_entity.type
_entity.pdbx_description
1 polymer ?
#
loop_
_entity_poly.entity_id
_entity_poly.type
_entity_poly.pdbx_seq_one_letter_code
_entity_poly.pdbx_strand_id
1 'polypeptide(L)'
;MARQSWIDPDTNEPLIDDYAKKLTGFVRAMQDGVITDSEISDQEARLLEALKEVEPLLDDTTHAKVTRLLCELTAYDIMQATYEMQRARAAVFRG
;
A
#
# COMPACT_ATOMS: atom_id res chain seq x y z
N MET A 1 0.66 23.02 2.76
CA MET A 1 -0.52 22.22 2.36
C MET A 1 -1.10 21.59 3.62
N ALA A 2 -2.42 21.39 3.69
CA ALA A 2 -3.04 20.68 4.81
C ALA A 2 -2.61 19.21 4.82
N ARG A 3 -2.42 18.62 6.00
CA ARG A 3 -2.07 17.20 6.14
C ARG A 3 -3.25 16.34 5.66
N GLN A 4 -2.99 15.41 4.77
CA GLN A 4 -3.96 14.45 4.30
C GLN A 4 -4.25 13.41 5.41
N SER A 5 -5.53 13.19 5.74
CA SER A 5 -5.93 12.18 6.74
C SER A 5 -5.61 10.78 6.25
N TRP A 6 -5.24 9.86 7.14
CA TRP A 6 -5.05 8.45 6.82
C TRP A 6 -6.32 7.60 7.03
N ILE A 7 -7.37 8.21 7.59
CA ILE A 7 -8.62 7.56 7.97
C ILE A 7 -9.77 8.36 7.35
N ASP A 8 -10.73 7.64 6.75
CA ASP A 8 -11.97 8.21 6.27
C ASP A 8 -12.86 8.64 7.46
N PRO A 9 -13.32 9.90 7.51
CA PRO A 9 -14.10 10.39 8.64
C PRO A 9 -15.49 9.76 8.75
N ASP A 10 -16.04 9.23 7.66
CA ASP A 10 -17.39 8.70 7.59
C ASP A 10 -17.42 7.18 7.77
N THR A 11 -16.44 6.46 7.19
CA THR A 11 -16.39 4.98 7.23
C THR A 11 -15.42 4.43 8.27
N ASN A 12 -14.49 5.25 8.79
CA ASN A 12 -13.40 4.84 9.67
C ASN A 12 -12.48 3.76 9.03
N GLU A 13 -12.43 3.72 7.70
CA GLU A 13 -11.56 2.84 6.93
C GLU A 13 -10.21 3.54 6.63
N PRO A 14 -9.12 2.76 6.43
CA PRO A 14 -7.86 3.32 5.95
C PRO A 14 -8.02 3.94 4.56
N LEU A 15 -7.46 5.12 4.33
CA LEU A 15 -7.44 5.81 3.03
C LEU A 15 -6.10 5.65 2.29
N ILE A 16 -5.13 4.97 2.88
CA ILE A 16 -3.77 4.87 2.35
C ILE A 16 -3.74 4.11 1.01
N ASP A 17 -4.57 3.08 0.87
CA ASP A 17 -4.71 2.30 -0.36
C ASP A 17 -5.27 3.17 -1.50
N ASP A 18 -6.22 4.05 -1.21
CA ASP A 18 -6.76 5.02 -2.17
C ASP A 18 -5.72 6.06 -2.61
N TYR A 19 -4.74 6.34 -1.76
CA TYR A 19 -3.62 7.20 -2.11
C TYR A 19 -2.59 6.43 -2.94
N ALA A 20 -2.34 5.16 -2.61
CA ALA A 20 -1.47 4.28 -3.38
C ALA A 20 -1.98 4.09 -4.82
N LYS A 21 -3.31 3.94 -5.00
CA LYS A 21 -3.96 3.86 -6.33
C LYS A 21 -3.75 5.11 -7.19
N LYS A 22 -3.33 6.24 -6.62
CA LYS A 22 -3.04 7.49 -7.34
C LYS A 22 -1.55 7.64 -7.69
N LEU A 23 -0.68 6.74 -7.22
CA LEU A 23 0.74 6.77 -7.58
C LEU A 23 0.89 6.44 -9.06
N THR A 24 1.55 7.32 -9.81
CA THR A 24 1.75 7.17 -11.26
C THR A 24 2.39 5.82 -11.61
N GLY A 25 3.35 5.35 -10.81
CA GLY A 25 3.99 4.04 -10.98
C GLY A 25 3.02 2.87 -10.80
N PHE A 26 2.13 2.95 -9.81
CA PHE A 26 1.10 1.93 -9.56
C PHE A 26 0.07 1.91 -10.68
N VAL A 27 -0.46 3.07 -11.08
CA VAL A 27 -1.44 3.17 -12.17
C VAL A 27 -0.88 2.56 -13.45
N ARG A 28 0.36 2.90 -13.80
CA ARG A 28 1.02 2.39 -15.01
C ARG A 28 1.20 0.87 -14.97
N ALA A 29 1.74 0.33 -13.88
CA ALA A 29 2.01 -1.11 -13.74
C ALA A 29 0.73 -1.97 -13.74
N MET A 30 -0.43 -1.37 -13.48
CA MET A 30 -1.72 -2.07 -13.48
C MET A 30 -2.48 -1.98 -14.81
N GLN A 31 -1.99 -1.20 -15.80
CA GLN A 31 -2.75 -0.89 -17.03
C GLN A 31 -2.99 -2.11 -17.93
N ASP A 32 -1.99 -2.97 -18.07
CA ASP A 32 -2.03 -4.15 -18.94
C ASP A 32 -2.33 -5.44 -18.17
N GLY A 33 -2.45 -5.35 -16.85
CA GLY A 33 -2.69 -6.48 -15.95
C GLY A 33 -1.48 -7.38 -15.72
N VAL A 34 -0.27 -6.99 -16.15
CA VAL A 34 0.95 -7.77 -15.99
C VAL A 34 2.06 -6.90 -15.40
N ILE A 35 2.38 -7.14 -14.13
CA ILE A 35 3.52 -6.46 -13.48
C ILE A 35 4.82 -7.13 -13.95
N THR A 36 5.69 -6.36 -14.59
CA THR A 36 7.01 -6.82 -15.05
C THR A 36 8.07 -6.73 -13.95
N ASP A 37 9.18 -7.48 -14.13
CA ASP A 37 10.35 -7.42 -13.23
C ASP A 37 10.87 -5.98 -13.06
N SER A 38 10.92 -5.21 -14.15
CA SER A 38 11.34 -3.81 -14.10
C SER A 38 10.39 -2.94 -13.29
N GLU A 39 9.07 -3.14 -13.39
CA GLU A 39 8.10 -2.30 -12.70
C GLU A 39 8.10 -2.54 -11.20
N ILE A 40 8.26 -3.80 -10.77
CA ILE A 40 8.37 -4.11 -9.34
C ILE A 40 9.70 -3.60 -8.76
N SER A 41 10.80 -3.74 -9.49
CA SER A 41 12.10 -3.17 -9.07
C SER A 41 12.06 -1.64 -8.98
N ASP A 42 11.41 -0.97 -9.93
CA ASP A 42 11.24 0.48 -9.90
C ASP A 42 10.38 0.94 -8.69
N GLN A 43 9.35 0.16 -8.33
CA GLN A 43 8.53 0.43 -7.15
C GLN A 43 9.32 0.22 -5.85
N GLU A 44 10.12 -0.84 -5.77
CA GLU A 44 11.02 -1.10 -4.63
C GLU A 44 12.03 0.05 -4.46
N ALA A 45 12.62 0.53 -5.55
CA ALA A 45 13.56 1.65 -5.51
C ALA A 45 12.92 2.91 -4.90
N ARG A 46 11.69 3.25 -5.33
CA ARG A 46 10.93 4.38 -4.77
C ARG A 46 10.58 4.19 -3.30
N LEU A 47 10.23 2.96 -2.89
CA LEU A 47 9.96 2.64 -1.48
C LEU A 47 11.22 2.83 -0.63
N LEU A 48 12.37 2.33 -1.08
CA LEU A 48 13.64 2.48 -0.37
C LEU A 48 14.07 3.94 -0.24
N GLU A 49 13.86 4.74 -1.27
CA GLU A 49 14.10 6.19 -1.23
C GLU A 49 13.25 6.87 -0.16
N ALA A 50 11.94 6.61 -0.16
CA ALA A 50 11.01 7.18 0.83
C ALA A 50 11.33 6.74 2.27
N LEU A 51 11.69 5.47 2.49
CA LEU A 51 12.10 4.97 3.81
C LEU A 51 13.37 5.69 4.31
N LYS A 52 14.38 5.84 3.44
CA LYS A 52 15.63 6.53 3.78
C LYS A 52 15.45 8.02 4.07
N GLU A 53 14.48 8.66 3.41
CA GLU A 53 14.15 10.07 3.66
C GLU A 53 13.45 10.26 5.02
N VAL A 54 12.51 9.38 5.36
CA VAL A 54 11.64 9.53 6.54
C VAL A 54 12.29 9.00 7.81
N GLU A 55 12.93 7.84 7.77
CA GLU A 55 13.44 7.14 8.96
C GLU A 55 14.34 8.00 9.86
N PRO A 56 15.33 8.77 9.33
CA PRO A 56 16.21 9.59 10.17
C PRO A 56 15.53 10.80 10.82
N LEU A 57 14.32 11.18 10.37
CA LEU A 57 13.58 12.32 10.90
C LEU A 57 12.76 11.97 12.15
N LEU A 58 12.68 10.68 12.50
CA LEU A 58 11.87 10.18 13.60
C LEU A 58 12.75 9.95 14.82
N ASP A 59 12.30 10.41 15.99
CA ASP A 59 12.85 9.93 17.26
C ASP A 59 12.47 8.46 17.50
N ASP A 60 13.17 7.78 18.42
CA ASP A 60 12.97 6.35 18.70
C ASP A 60 11.50 5.98 18.99
N THR A 61 10.77 6.86 19.69
CA THR A 61 9.37 6.61 20.06
C THR A 61 8.45 6.70 18.85
N THR A 62 8.67 7.70 18.01
CA THR A 62 7.90 7.93 16.79
C THR A 62 8.23 6.89 15.74
N HIS A 63 9.51 6.56 15.59
CA HIS A 63 10.00 5.47 14.74
C HIS A 63 9.27 4.17 15.07
N ALA A 64 9.28 3.73 16.33
CA ALA A 64 8.60 2.51 16.74
C ALA A 64 7.09 2.49 16.39
N LYS A 65 6.40 3.63 16.51
CA LYS A 65 4.98 3.75 16.13
C LYS A 65 4.78 3.66 14.61
N VAL A 66 5.62 4.34 13.83
CA VAL A 66 5.58 4.33 12.37
C VAL A 66 5.94 2.94 11.83
N THR A 67 6.96 2.30 12.39
CA THR A 67 7.32 0.91 12.04
C THR A 67 6.14 -0.02 12.27
N ARG A 68 5.49 0.05 13.44
CA ARG A 68 4.29 -0.75 13.70
C ARG A 68 3.20 -0.48 12.68
N LEU A 69 2.94 0.79 12.37
CA LEU A 69 1.95 1.16 11.35
C LEU A 69 2.27 0.55 9.97
N LEU A 70 3.52 0.66 9.51
CA LEU A 70 3.96 0.08 8.24
C LEU A 70 3.80 -1.45 8.22
N CYS A 71 4.11 -2.12 9.33
CA CYS A 71 3.91 -3.56 9.47
C CYS A 71 2.43 -3.96 9.40
N GLU A 72 1.55 -3.27 10.14
CA GLU A 72 0.10 -3.54 10.14
C GLU A 72 -0.51 -3.29 8.76
N LEU A 73 -0.11 -2.19 8.09
CA LEU A 73 -0.56 -1.88 6.73
C LEU A 73 -0.12 -2.95 5.73
N THR A 74 1.16 -3.35 5.76
CA THR A 74 1.68 -4.41 4.88
C THR A 74 0.94 -5.73 5.09
N ALA A 75 0.70 -6.11 6.35
CA ALA A 75 -0.05 -7.31 6.68
C ALA A 75 -1.51 -7.22 6.17
N TYR A 76 -2.17 -6.10 6.40
CA TYR A 76 -3.53 -5.85 5.94
C TYR A 76 -3.65 -5.95 4.42
N ASP A 77 -2.75 -5.30 3.66
CA ASP A 77 -2.78 -5.30 2.20
C ASP A 77 -2.59 -6.71 1.62
N ILE A 78 -1.66 -7.50 2.18
CA ILE A 78 -1.46 -8.91 1.80
C ILE A 78 -2.71 -9.75 2.10
N MET A 79 -3.32 -9.55 3.28
CA MET A 79 -4.54 -10.25 3.67
C MET A 79 -5.71 -9.88 2.76
N GLN A 80 -5.88 -8.60 2.44
CA GLN A 80 -6.94 -8.10 1.58
C GLN A 80 -6.79 -8.63 0.15
N ALA A 81 -5.59 -8.56 -0.43
CA ALA A 81 -5.31 -9.13 -1.75
C ALA A 81 -5.59 -10.64 -1.79
N THR A 82 -5.16 -11.36 -0.75
CA THR A 82 -5.42 -12.81 -0.63
C THR A 82 -6.91 -13.11 -0.52
N TYR A 83 -7.64 -12.35 0.30
CA TYR A 83 -9.08 -12.48 0.50
C TYR A 83 -9.85 -12.27 -0.81
N GLU A 84 -9.52 -11.21 -1.56
CA GLU A 84 -10.17 -10.91 -2.83
C GLU A 84 -9.87 -11.97 -3.91
N MET A 85 -8.63 -12.47 -4.00
CA MET A 85 -8.29 -13.58 -4.89
C MET A 85 -9.11 -14.85 -4.57
N GLN A 86 -9.25 -15.19 -3.28
CA GLN A 86 -10.05 -16.34 -2.86
C GLN A 86 -11.53 -16.17 -3.22
N ARG A 87 -12.09 -14.96 -3.03
CA ARG A 87 -13.48 -14.65 -3.42
C ARG A 87 -13.70 -14.73 -4.92
N ALA A 88 -12.80 -14.14 -5.72
CA ALA A 88 -12.87 -14.20 -7.17
C ALA A 88 -12.86 -15.65 -7.67
N ARG A 89 -11.96 -16.48 -7.12
CA ARG A 89 -11.91 -17.92 -7.41
C ARG A 89 -13.23 -18.62 -7.05
N ALA A 90 -13.76 -18.37 -5.86
CA ALA A 90 -15.02 -18.98 -5.41
C ALA A 90 -16.24 -18.56 -6.25
N ALA A 91 -16.25 -17.34 -6.78
CA ALA A 91 -17.31 -16.86 -7.67
C ALA A 91 -17.30 -17.58 -9.02
N VAL A 92 -16.11 -17.84 -9.60
CA VAL A 92 -15.95 -18.57 -10.86
C VAL A 92 -16.43 -20.03 -10.76
N PHE A 93 -16.28 -20.68 -9.60
CA PHE A 93 -16.75 -22.07 -9.41
C PHE A 93 -18.26 -22.19 -9.14
N ARG A 94 -18.99 -21.08 -8.96
CA ARG A 94 -20.44 -21.06 -8.71
C ARG A 94 -21.26 -20.61 -9.93
N GLY A 95 -20.61 -20.29 -11.05
CA GLY A 95 -21.24 -20.04 -12.36
C GLY A 95 -20.96 -21.19 -13.32
#